data_AF-A0A2E1DRQ2-F1
#
_entry.id   AF-A0A2E1DRQ2-F1
#
_cell.length_a   1.000
_cell.length_b   1.000
_cell.length_c   1.000
_cell.angle_alpha   90.00
_cell.angle_beta   90.00
_cell.angle_gamma   90.00
#
_symmetry.space_group_name_H-M   'P 1'
#
loop_
_entity.id
_entity.type
_entity.pdbx_description
1 polymer ?
#
loop_
_entity_poly.entity_id
_entity_poly.type
_entity_poly.pdbx_seq_one_letter_code
_entity_poly.pdbx_strand_id
1 'polypeptide(L)'
;MTDPVPHPLSPEDCLVAVMIAVSASDEDMRTAELVKIESQINNLPVFASYDPDRLRVMSQTVLDLFAVEDGLDALFGLVRANLPERLYE
;
A
#
# COMPACT_ATOMS: atom_id res chain seq x y z
N MET A 1 5.30 2.05 26.10
CA MET A 1 3.84 2.27 26.04
C MET A 1 3.54 2.47 24.57
N THR A 2 3.08 1.43 23.88
CA THR A 2 2.65 1.50 22.49
C THR A 2 1.17 1.78 22.52
N ASP A 3 0.79 3.05 22.42
CA ASP A 3 -0.60 3.40 22.17
C ASP A 3 -1.01 2.74 20.85
N PRO A 4 -2.12 1.99 20.80
CA PRO A 4 -2.67 1.52 19.55
C PRO A 4 -3.27 2.74 18.87
N VAL A 5 -2.49 3.38 18.00
CA VAL A 5 -3.09 4.39 17.15
C VAL A 5 -4.05 3.66 16.21
N PRO A 6 -5.34 4.01 16.17
CA PRO A 6 -6.28 3.46 15.20
C PRO A 6 -6.02 4.15 13.85
N HIS A 7 -4.78 4.09 13.36
CA HIS A 7 -4.44 4.50 12.01
C HIS A 7 -4.72 3.29 11.10
N PRO A 8 -5.63 3.40 10.13
CA PRO A 8 -6.07 2.26 9.33
C PRO A 8 -4.93 1.64 8.51
N LEU A 9 -3.87 2.41 8.23
CA LEU A 9 -2.70 2.00 7.46
C LEU A 9 -1.42 2.45 8.17
N SER A 10 -0.43 1.57 8.22
CA SER A 10 0.95 1.89 8.58
C SER A 10 1.65 2.64 7.42
N PRO A 11 2.79 3.31 7.68
CA PRO A 11 3.59 3.90 6.61
C PRO A 11 3.97 2.91 5.51
N GLU A 12 4.31 1.68 5.88
CA GLU A 12 4.63 0.59 4.96
C GLU A 12 3.42 0.20 4.11
N ASP A 13 2.22 0.10 4.70
CA ASP A 13 1.00 -0.16 3.93
C ASP A 13 0.73 0.93 2.90
N CYS A 14 1.00 2.19 3.24
CA CYS A 14 0.81 3.31 2.32
C CYS A 14 1.72 3.16 1.10
N LEU A 15 2.99 2.78 1.30
CA LEU A 15 3.91 2.50 0.20
C LEU A 15 3.43 1.31 -0.63
N VAL A 16 3.00 0.23 0.01
CA VAL A 16 2.46 -0.96 -0.68
C VAL A 16 1.21 -0.64 -1.47
N ALA A 17 0.28 0.12 -0.91
CA ALA A 17 -0.95 0.53 -1.57
C ALA A 17 -0.66 1.40 -2.80
N VAL A 18 0.31 2.31 -2.73
CA VAL A 18 0.76 3.11 -3.88
C VAL A 18 1.39 2.22 -4.96
N MET A 19 2.27 1.27 -4.59
CA MET A 19 2.86 0.34 -5.54
C MET A 19 1.79 -0.48 -6.29
N ILE A 20 0.80 -0.99 -5.55
CA ILE A 20 -0.31 -1.76 -6.12
C ILE A 20 -1.18 -0.86 -7.02
N ALA A 21 -1.53 0.34 -6.57
CA ALA A 21 -2.36 1.26 -7.34
C ALA A 21 -1.71 1.66 -8.67
N VAL A 22 -0.38 1.87 -8.67
CA VAL A 22 0.39 2.14 -9.89
C VAL A 22 0.37 0.91 -10.82
N SER A 23 0.58 -0.29 -10.28
CA SER A 23 0.55 -1.53 -11.08
C SER A 23 -0.83 -1.90 -11.60
N ALA A 24 -1.90 -1.62 -10.87
CA ALA A 24 -3.27 -1.90 -11.30
C ALA A 24 -3.89 -0.78 -12.17
N SER A 25 -3.15 0.32 -12.41
CA SER A 25 -3.67 1.50 -13.11
C SER A 25 -4.00 1.27 -14.59
N ASP A 26 -3.44 0.23 -15.21
CA ASP A 26 -3.75 -0.18 -16.58
C ASP A 26 -4.88 -1.23 -16.66
N GLU A 27 -5.64 -1.39 -15.58
CA GLU A 27 -6.74 -2.35 -15.38
C GLU A 27 -6.32 -3.83 -15.36
N ASP A 28 -5.03 -4.16 -15.46
CA ASP A 28 -4.53 -5.54 -15.47
C ASP A 28 -3.28 -5.70 -14.60
N MET A 29 -3.48 -5.97 -13.31
CA MET A 29 -2.36 -6.28 -12.41
C MET A 29 -1.75 -7.66 -12.75
N ARG A 30 -0.56 -7.64 -13.34
CA ARG A 30 0.11 -8.86 -13.79
C ARG A 30 0.81 -9.56 -12.63
N THR A 31 0.90 -10.90 -12.67
CA THR A 31 1.68 -11.68 -11.71
C THR A 31 3.12 -11.17 -11.59
N ALA A 32 3.73 -10.72 -12.69
CA ALA A 32 5.08 -10.17 -12.70
C ALA A 32 5.23 -8.89 -11.86
N GLU A 33 4.17 -8.10 -11.71
CA GLU A 33 4.17 -6.87 -10.91
C GLU A 33 4.01 -7.20 -9.43
N LEU A 34 3.12 -8.12 -9.07
CA LEU A 34 3.01 -8.64 -7.71
C LEU A 34 4.34 -9.22 -7.22
N VAL A 35 5.03 -10.01 -8.06
CA VAL A 35 6.37 -10.54 -7.72
C VAL A 35 7.40 -9.42 -7.53
N LYS A 36 7.32 -8.33 -8.30
CA LYS A 36 8.21 -7.18 -8.09
C LYS A 36 7.92 -6.47 -6.78
N ILE A 37 6.65 -6.28 -6.43
CA ILE A 37 6.23 -5.68 -5.15
C ILE A 37 6.71 -6.53 -3.98
N GLU A 38 6.48 -7.84 -4.03
CA GLU A 38 6.95 -8.79 -3.01
C GLU A 38 8.48 -8.77 -2.88
N SER A 39 9.21 -8.70 -4.01
CA SER A 39 10.67 -8.55 -3.99
C SER A 39 11.12 -7.24 -3.33
N GLN A 40 10.41 -6.12 -3.56
CA GLN A 40 10.73 -4.85 -2.90
C GLN A 40 10.47 -4.91 -1.39
N ILE A 41 9.35 -5.51 -0.97
CA ILE A 41 9.03 -5.73 0.43
C ILE A 41 10.10 -6.58 1.11
N ASN A 42 10.57 -7.64 0.47
CA ASN A 42 11.56 -8.55 1.05
C ASN A 42 12.97 -7.95 1.13
N ASN A 43 13.31 -6.97 0.28
CA ASN A 43 14.69 -6.48 0.14
C ASN A 43 14.92 -5.06 0.67
N LEU A 44 13.88 -4.21 0.77
CA LEU A 44 14.06 -2.82 1.19
C LEU A 44 14.00 -2.70 2.72
N PRO A 45 14.97 -2.01 3.36
CA PRO A 45 15.02 -1.87 4.82
C PRO A 45 13.78 -1.22 5.45
N VAL A 46 13.05 -0.39 4.71
CA VAL A 46 11.82 0.25 5.19
C VAL A 46 10.74 -0.78 5.56
N PHE A 47 10.78 -1.97 4.95
CA PHE A 47 9.85 -3.07 5.20
C PHE A 47 10.39 -4.13 6.17
N ALA A 48 11.50 -3.87 6.87
CA ALA A 48 12.15 -4.86 7.74
C ALA A 48 11.23 -5.46 8.84
N SER A 49 10.20 -4.71 9.25
CA SER A 49 9.18 -5.14 10.21
C SER A 49 7.79 -5.31 9.59
N TYR A 50 7.69 -5.31 8.27
CA TYR A 50 6.41 -5.46 7.58
C TYR A 50 5.92 -6.91 7.65
N ASP A 51 4.64 -7.09 7.93
CA ASP A 51 4.00 -8.39 7.90
C ASP A 51 3.58 -8.72 6.44
N PRO A 52 4.19 -9.73 5.79
CA PRO A 52 3.93 -10.05 4.39
C PRO A 52 2.48 -10.48 4.14
N ASP A 53 1.76 -11.00 5.14
CA ASP A 53 0.34 -11.37 4.98
C ASP A 53 -0.54 -10.14 4.68
N ARG A 54 -0.07 -8.94 5.04
CA ARG A 54 -0.75 -7.67 4.77
C ARG A 54 -0.75 -7.29 3.30
N LEU A 55 0.18 -7.83 2.50
CA LEU A 55 0.19 -7.59 1.04
C LEU A 55 -1.15 -8.00 0.42
N ARG A 56 -1.70 -9.16 0.80
CA ARG A 56 -2.98 -9.63 0.29
C ARG A 56 -4.13 -8.70 0.66
N VAL A 57 -4.13 -8.21 1.90
CA VAL A 57 -5.14 -7.27 2.40
C VAL A 57 -5.06 -5.94 1.66
N MET A 58 -3.85 -5.42 1.44
CA MET A 58 -3.64 -4.18 0.70
C MET A 58 -4.04 -4.31 -0.76
N SER A 59 -3.73 -5.44 -1.41
CA SER A 59 -4.16 -5.70 -2.79
C SER A 59 -5.68 -5.68 -2.92
N GLN A 60 -6.39 -6.38 -2.03
CA GLN A 60 -7.85 -6.37 -2.06
C GLN A 60 -8.40 -4.96 -1.81
N THR A 61 -7.85 -4.25 -0.82
CA THR A 61 -8.30 -2.89 -0.46
C THR A 61 -8.17 -1.92 -1.63
N VAL A 62 -7.03 -1.93 -2.34
CA VAL A 62 -6.80 -1.05 -3.49
C VAL A 62 -7.73 -1.41 -4.66
N LEU A 63 -7.90 -2.70 -4.95
CA LEU A 63 -8.82 -3.14 -6.00
C LEU A 63 -10.28 -2.77 -5.69
N ASP A 64 -10.71 -2.90 -4.43
CA ASP A 64 -12.03 -2.49 -3.98
C ASP A 64 -12.22 -0.98 -4.14
N LEU A 65 -11.19 -0.18 -3.79
CA LEU A 65 -11.21 1.27 -3.99
C LEU A 65 -11.28 1.66 -5.47
N PHE A 66 -10.63 0.91 -6.37
CA PHE A 66 -10.70 1.17 -7.82
C PHE A 66 -12.11 0.91 -8.40
N ALA A 67 -12.90 0.05 -7.75
CA ALA A 67 -14.26 -0.24 -8.18
C ALA A 67 -15.30 0.81 -7.70
N VAL A 68 -14.90 1.74 -6.83
CA VAL A 68 -15.79 2.75 -6.24
C VAL A 68 -15.58 4.11 -6.91
N GLU A 69 -16.67 4.83 -7.16
CA GLU A 69 -16.64 6.22 -7.61
C GLU A 69 -15.89 7.08 -6.57
N ASP A 70 -14.91 7.87 -7.01
CA ASP A 70 -13.98 8.63 -6.15
C ASP A 70 -13.08 7.79 -5.21
N GLY A 71 -12.99 6.47 -5.40
CA GLY A 71 -12.17 5.62 -4.51
C GLY A 71 -10.66 5.90 -4.57
N LEU A 72 -10.16 6.46 -5.68
CA LEU A 72 -8.79 6.97 -5.76
C LEU A 72 -8.55 8.18 -4.85
N ASP A 73 -9.51 9.09 -4.73
CA ASP A 73 -9.40 10.23 -3.80
C ASP A 73 -9.37 9.75 -2.35
N ALA A 74 -10.16 8.73 -2.03
CA ALA A 74 -10.12 8.07 -0.72
C ALA A 74 -8.75 7.41 -0.46
N LEU A 75 -8.19 6.69 -1.44
CA LEU A 75 -6.85 6.08 -1.35
C LEU A 75 -5.79 7.15 -1.08
N PHE A 76 -5.74 8.21 -1.88
CA PHE A 76 -4.75 9.27 -1.71
C PHE A 76 -4.96 10.05 -0.40
N GLY A 77 -6.20 10.21 0.05
CA GLY A 77 -6.51 10.76 1.37
C GLY A 77 -5.91 9.93 2.50
N LEU A 78 -6.04 8.60 2.44
CA LEU A 78 -5.45 7.68 3.41
C LEU A 78 -3.92 7.72 3.38
N VAL A 79 -3.31 7.69 2.19
CA VAL A 79 -1.85 7.76 2.05
C VAL A 79 -1.31 9.07 2.60
N ARG A 80 -1.90 10.22 2.25
CA ARG A 80 -1.46 11.53 2.78
C ARG A 80 -1.61 11.65 4.29
N ALA A 81 -2.61 11.00 4.87
CA ALA A 81 -2.84 11.04 6.32
C ALA A 81 -1.87 10.16 7.12
N ASN A 82 -1.32 9.08 6.52
CA ASN A 82 -0.56 8.06 7.24
C ASN A 82 0.90 7.90 6.76
N LEU A 83 1.28 8.46 5.62
CA LEU A 83 2.65 8.45 5.12
C LEU A 83 3.43 9.68 5.65
N PRO A 84 4.47 9.48 6.47
CA PRO A 84 5.27 10.59 7.00
C PRO A 84 6.12 11.23 5.89
N GLU A 85 6.32 12.55 5.98
CA GLU A 85 7.05 13.34 4.97
C GLU A 85 8.46 12.83 4.66
N ARG A 86 9.12 12.20 5.62
CA ARG A 86 10.46 11.58 5.42
C ARG A 86 10.47 10.45 4.38
N LEU A 87 9.30 9.96 3.97
CA LEU A 87 9.11 8.92 2.96
C LEU A 87 8.54 9.49 1.65
N TYR A 88 8.52 10.82 1.48
CA TYR A 88 8.20 11.47 0.21
C TYR A 88 9.47 11.57 -0.64
N GLU A 89 9.93 10.45 -1.19
CA GLU A 89 11.04 10.43 -2.18
C GLU A 89 10.50 10.50 -3.62
#